data_AF-A0A6A3R597-F1
#
_entry.id   AF-A0A6A3R597-F1
#
_cell.length_a   1.000
_cell.length_b   1.000
_cell.length_c   1.000
_cell.angle_alpha   90.00
_cell.angle_beta   90.00
_cell.angle_gamma   90.00
#
_symmetry.space_group_name_H-M   'P 1'
#
loop_
_entity.id
_entity.type
_entity.pdbx_description
1 polymer ?
#
loop_
_entity_poly.entity_id
_entity_poly.type
_entity_poly.pdbx_seq_one_letter_code
_entity_poly.pdbx_strand_id
1 'polypeptide(L)'
;MLSSGTKRALLLESVTRKNLKVITATGAGAKADPTRQQIGSLKNAVRDPLATKIRCVLKKKDISLSEITTIFSSEKSVCKLLPLDAEQAQNLEEFSIVENFRIRVIPVLGTMSTLFGQSIAAYVLCDLAGKKINPRLPRDQRNKLYQKLQ
;
A
#
# COMPACT_ATOMS: atom_id res chain seq x y z
N MET A 1 11.18 -10.12 -16.26
CA MET A 1 10.45 -10.78 -15.14
C MET A 1 9.72 -9.73 -14.29
N LEU A 2 8.46 -9.95 -13.90
CA LEU A 2 7.62 -8.95 -13.23
C LEU A 2 7.46 -9.24 -11.72
N SER A 3 8.07 -8.40 -10.88
CA SER A 3 7.92 -8.50 -9.41
C SER A 3 6.46 -8.27 -8.97
N SER A 4 6.09 -8.72 -7.77
CA SER A 4 4.72 -8.52 -7.21
C SER A 4 4.25 -7.05 -7.26
N GLY A 5 5.13 -6.09 -6.97
CA GLY A 5 4.83 -4.66 -7.11
C GLY A 5 4.63 -4.20 -8.55
N THR A 6 5.28 -4.86 -9.52
CA THR A 6 5.10 -4.59 -10.95
C THR A 6 3.77 -5.13 -11.46
N LYS A 7 3.34 -6.33 -11.01
CA LYS A 7 2.02 -6.90 -11.35
C LYS A 7 0.88 -5.96 -10.90
N ARG A 8 0.94 -5.44 -9.66
CA ARG A 8 -0.06 -4.47 -9.16
C ARG A 8 -0.03 -3.15 -9.94
N ALA A 9 1.15 -2.65 -10.32
CA ALA A 9 1.26 -1.44 -11.12
C ALA A 9 0.65 -1.59 -12.52
N LEU A 10 0.82 -2.73 -13.19
CA LEU A 10 0.21 -3.00 -14.49
C LEU A 10 -1.32 -3.11 -14.42
N LEU A 11 -1.86 -3.71 -13.34
CA LEU A 11 -3.30 -3.70 -13.09
C LEU A 11 -3.82 -2.26 -12.90
N LEU A 12 -3.15 -1.45 -12.07
CA LEU A 12 -3.52 -0.05 -11.87
C LEU A 12 -3.45 0.77 -13.17
N GLU A 13 -2.39 0.60 -13.97
CA GLU A 13 -2.30 1.20 -15.31
C GLU A 13 -3.52 0.82 -16.17
N SER A 14 -3.85 -0.46 -16.23
CA SER A 14 -4.93 -0.99 -17.08
C SER A 14 -6.31 -0.50 -16.64
N VAL A 15 -6.53 -0.38 -15.33
CA VAL A 15 -7.79 0.06 -14.72
C VAL A 15 -7.96 1.59 -14.87
N THR A 16 -6.89 2.37 -14.63
CA THR A 16 -6.90 3.83 -14.84
C THR A 16 -7.08 4.19 -16.33
N ARG A 17 -6.40 3.50 -17.28
CA ARG A 17 -6.61 3.74 -18.72
C ARG A 17 -8.04 3.42 -19.19
N LYS A 18 -8.75 2.53 -18.49
CA LYS A 18 -10.17 2.21 -18.75
C LYS A 18 -11.15 3.14 -18.01
N ASN A 19 -10.65 4.19 -17.35
CA ASN A 19 -11.43 5.13 -16.54
C ASN A 19 -12.31 4.46 -15.47
N LEU A 20 -11.83 3.35 -14.90
CA LEU A 20 -12.53 2.60 -13.86
C LEU A 20 -12.14 3.12 -12.47
N LYS A 21 -13.14 3.33 -11.60
CA LYS A 21 -12.92 3.67 -10.19
C LYS A 21 -12.09 2.57 -9.51
N VAL A 22 -11.02 2.95 -8.81
CA VAL A 22 -10.14 2.01 -8.09
C VAL A 22 -9.69 2.58 -6.75
N ILE A 23 -9.70 1.71 -5.74
CA ILE A 23 -8.98 1.88 -4.48
C ILE A 23 -7.99 0.74 -4.32
N THR A 24 -6.78 1.05 -3.86
CA THR A 24 -5.70 0.06 -3.69
C THR A 24 -5.05 0.14 -2.31
N ALA A 25 -4.40 -0.93 -1.88
CA ALA A 25 -3.68 -0.98 -0.61
C ALA A 25 -2.16 -1.03 -0.83
N THR A 26 -1.39 -0.43 0.09
CA THR A 26 0.06 -0.64 0.18
C THR A 26 0.38 -1.84 1.09
N GLY A 27 1.63 -2.00 1.55
CA GLY A 27 1.96 -3.09 2.48
C GLY A 27 1.49 -2.78 3.90
N ALA A 28 0.69 -3.66 4.51
CA ALA A 28 0.34 -3.62 5.93
C ALA A 28 1.45 -4.21 6.84
N GLY A 29 2.43 -4.91 6.27
CA GLY A 29 3.53 -5.52 7.02
C GLY A 29 4.49 -4.52 7.67
N ALA A 30 5.13 -4.96 8.75
CA ALA A 30 6.04 -4.19 9.60
C ALA A 30 5.43 -2.88 10.15
N LYS A 31 4.13 -2.87 10.48
CA LYS A 31 3.38 -1.71 10.97
C LYS A 31 2.44 -2.13 12.10
N ALA A 32 2.33 -1.29 13.13
CA ALA A 32 1.54 -1.56 14.33
C ALA A 32 0.65 -0.39 14.78
N ASP A 33 0.84 0.84 14.29
CA ASP A 33 0.11 2.03 14.75
C ASP A 33 -1.14 2.31 13.88
N PRO A 34 -2.36 1.96 14.36
CA PRO A 34 -3.59 2.11 13.59
C PRO A 34 -3.96 3.59 13.37
N THR A 35 -3.49 4.50 14.24
CA THR A 35 -3.81 5.94 14.15
C THR A 35 -3.14 6.63 12.96
N ARG A 36 -2.18 5.94 12.32
CA ARG A 36 -1.38 6.44 11.20
C ARG A 36 -1.85 5.96 9.84
N GLN A 37 -2.86 5.08 9.83
CA GLN A 37 -3.59 4.67 8.63
C GLN A 37 -4.41 5.83 8.08
N GLN A 38 -4.41 5.97 6.75
CA GLN A 38 -5.11 7.04 6.04
C GLN A 38 -5.39 6.64 4.59
N ILE A 39 -6.51 7.11 4.05
CA ILE A 39 -6.86 7.02 2.63
C ILE A 39 -6.41 8.32 1.95
N GLY A 40 -5.96 8.24 0.70
CA GLY A 40 -5.63 9.40 -0.12
C GLY A 40 -4.92 9.00 -1.41
N SER A 41 -4.40 9.97 -2.16
CA SER A 41 -3.64 9.69 -3.39
C SER A 41 -2.39 8.81 -3.13
N LEU A 42 -2.11 7.88 -4.05
CA LEU A 42 -0.90 7.07 -4.11
C LEU A 42 0.41 7.90 -4.04
N LYS A 43 0.38 9.16 -4.52
CA LYS A 43 1.49 10.13 -4.41
C LYS A 43 1.97 10.31 -2.96
N ASN A 44 1.05 10.24 -2.01
CA ASN A 44 1.30 10.51 -0.59
C ASN A 44 1.84 9.28 0.19
N ALA A 45 1.81 8.08 -0.40
CA ALA A 45 2.21 6.83 0.24
C ALA A 45 3.74 6.63 0.30
N VAL A 46 4.47 7.63 0.79
CA VAL A 46 5.93 7.74 0.62
C VAL A 46 6.75 6.79 1.51
N ARG A 47 6.21 6.32 2.65
CA ARG A 47 6.92 5.49 3.66
C ARG A 47 6.76 3.98 3.44
N ASP A 48 6.48 3.57 2.21
CA ASP A 48 6.14 2.20 1.87
C ASP A 48 6.97 1.70 0.66
N PRO A 49 7.77 0.62 0.82
CA PRO A 49 8.60 0.10 -0.28
C PRO A 49 7.80 -0.41 -1.48
N LEU A 50 6.61 -0.98 -1.24
CA LEU A 50 5.74 -1.50 -2.30
C LEU A 50 5.11 -0.34 -3.08
N ALA A 51 4.58 0.67 -2.38
CA ALA A 51 4.07 1.89 -3.01
C ALA A 51 5.18 2.62 -3.80
N THR A 52 6.41 2.62 -3.31
CA THR A 52 7.56 3.22 -4.00
C THR A 52 7.87 2.54 -5.33
N LYS A 53 7.84 1.19 -5.37
CA LYS A 53 7.96 0.44 -6.63
C LYS A 53 6.80 0.73 -7.59
N ILE A 54 5.56 0.74 -7.09
CA ILE A 54 4.37 1.02 -7.89
C ILE A 54 4.43 2.44 -8.49
N ARG A 55 4.75 3.46 -7.69
CA ARG A 55 4.92 4.85 -8.18
C ARG A 55 6.00 4.95 -9.26
N CYS A 56 7.12 4.23 -9.10
CA CYS A 56 8.19 4.24 -10.11
C CYS A 56 7.72 3.67 -11.45
N VAL A 57 7.00 2.54 -11.43
CA VAL A 57 6.44 1.93 -12.65
C VAL A 57 5.37 2.82 -13.28
N LEU A 58 4.41 3.31 -12.50
CA LEU A 58 3.32 4.15 -13.00
C LEU A 58 3.79 5.48 -13.58
N LYS A 59 4.82 6.11 -12.99
CA LYS A 59 5.45 7.31 -13.58
C LYS A 59 6.05 7.04 -14.94
N LYS A 60 6.69 5.89 -15.16
CA LYS A 60 7.21 5.48 -16.48
C LYS A 60 6.12 5.14 -17.50
N LYS A 61 4.87 5.05 -17.06
CA LYS A 61 3.68 4.78 -17.89
C LYS A 61 2.79 6.01 -18.08
N ASP A 62 3.25 7.17 -17.60
CA ASP A 62 2.53 8.44 -17.60
C ASP A 62 1.13 8.37 -16.94
N ILE A 63 1.03 7.61 -15.83
CA ILE A 63 -0.20 7.49 -15.05
C ILE A 63 -0.18 8.47 -13.87
N SER A 64 -1.21 9.30 -13.80
CA SER A 64 -1.43 10.27 -12.72
C SER A 64 -1.60 9.57 -11.37
N LEU A 65 -0.57 9.72 -10.52
CA LEU A 65 -0.59 9.19 -9.14
C LEU A 65 -1.64 9.88 -8.25
N SER A 66 -2.15 11.04 -8.68
CA SER A 66 -3.15 11.84 -7.96
C SER A 66 -4.53 11.17 -7.94
N GLU A 67 -4.91 10.51 -9.04
CA GLU A 67 -6.23 9.87 -9.23
C GLU A 67 -6.37 8.52 -8.53
N ILE A 68 -5.25 7.82 -8.29
CA ILE A 68 -5.28 6.49 -7.68
C ILE A 68 -5.51 6.62 -6.17
N THR A 69 -6.75 6.39 -5.75
CA THR A 69 -7.12 6.31 -4.33
C THR A 69 -6.41 5.12 -3.70
N THR A 70 -5.72 5.36 -2.59
CA THR A 70 -4.84 4.40 -1.94
C THR A 70 -5.02 4.46 -0.43
N ILE A 71 -5.11 3.30 0.22
CA ILE A 71 -4.96 3.19 1.66
C ILE A 71 -3.52 2.83 2.02
N PHE A 72 -2.96 3.58 2.97
CA PHE A 72 -1.58 3.44 3.41
C PHE A 72 -1.43 3.91 4.86
N SER A 73 -0.30 3.57 5.49
CA SER A 73 0.08 4.11 6.79
C SER A 73 1.24 5.10 6.64
N SER A 74 1.23 6.16 7.46
CA SER A 74 2.35 7.10 7.63
C SER A 74 3.41 6.59 8.62
N GLU A 75 3.26 5.39 9.14
CA GLU A 75 4.25 4.70 9.97
C GLU A 75 5.49 4.30 9.14
N LYS A 76 6.67 4.35 9.75
CA LYS A 76 7.89 3.75 9.18
C LYS A 76 7.88 2.26 9.52
N SER A 77 8.34 1.40 8.62
CA SER A 77 8.43 -0.04 8.91
C SER A 77 9.27 -0.31 10.16
N VAL A 78 8.68 -0.93 11.18
CA VAL A 78 9.33 -1.14 12.50
C VAL A 78 10.29 -2.31 12.52
N CYS A 79 10.12 -3.28 11.62
CA CYS A 79 10.97 -4.45 11.51
C CYS A 79 11.41 -4.70 10.08
N LYS A 80 12.49 -5.48 9.94
CA LYS A 80 12.98 -5.97 8.65
C LYS A 80 12.28 -7.28 8.29
N LEU A 81 12.71 -7.83 7.16
CA LEU A 81 12.35 -9.15 6.68
C LEU A 81 13.00 -10.18 7.61
N LEU A 82 12.27 -11.23 7.98
CA LEU A 82 12.86 -12.31 8.77
C LEU A 82 14.01 -12.96 7.98
N PRO A 83 15.08 -13.41 8.65
CA PRO A 83 16.07 -14.28 8.04
C PRO A 83 15.40 -15.57 7.54
N LEU A 84 16.09 -16.33 6.70
CA LEU A 84 15.69 -17.71 6.44
C LEU A 84 16.19 -18.57 7.60
N ASP A 85 15.35 -19.49 8.04
CA ASP A 85 15.76 -20.53 8.99
C ASP A 85 16.73 -21.51 8.30
N ALA A 86 17.54 -22.25 9.07
CA ALA A 86 18.58 -23.11 8.49
C ALA A 86 18.03 -24.15 7.49
N GLU A 87 16.86 -24.73 7.81
CA GLU A 87 16.14 -25.67 6.94
C GLU A 87 15.64 -24.99 5.65
N GLN A 88 15.08 -23.78 5.77
CA GLN A 88 14.61 -22.99 4.62
C GLN A 88 15.75 -22.56 3.69
N ALA A 89 16.96 -22.40 4.23
CA ALA A 89 18.14 -22.07 3.44
C ALA A 89 18.69 -23.26 2.65
N GLN A 90 18.43 -24.50 3.10
CA GLN A 90 18.82 -25.73 2.39
C GLN A 90 17.80 -26.09 1.30
N ASN A 91 16.49 -26.05 1.58
CA ASN A 91 15.44 -26.50 0.66
C ASN A 91 14.64 -25.34 0.05
N LEU A 92 15.31 -24.35 -0.56
CA LEU A 92 14.69 -23.11 -1.08
C LEU A 92 13.52 -23.34 -2.05
N GLU A 93 13.56 -24.41 -2.84
CA GLU A 93 12.53 -24.74 -3.84
C GLU A 93 11.26 -25.31 -3.18
N GLU A 94 11.40 -26.10 -2.11
CA GLU A 94 10.30 -26.76 -1.39
C GLU A 94 9.46 -25.75 -0.59
N PHE A 95 10.10 -24.74 0.00
CA PHE A 95 9.40 -23.64 0.71
C PHE A 95 8.85 -22.55 -0.23
N SER A 96 9.05 -22.68 -1.55
CA SER A 96 8.54 -21.72 -2.54
C SER A 96 7.13 -22.09 -3.01
N ILE A 97 6.12 -21.68 -2.23
CA ILE A 97 4.66 -21.91 -2.47
C ILE A 97 4.22 -21.64 -3.92
N VAL A 98 4.88 -20.70 -4.61
CA VAL A 98 4.74 -20.45 -6.04
C VAL A 98 6.12 -20.10 -6.59
N GLU A 99 6.45 -20.56 -7.79
CA GLU A 99 7.68 -20.13 -8.47
C GLU A 99 7.85 -18.60 -8.43
N ASN A 100 9.06 -18.14 -8.08
CA ASN A 100 9.42 -16.73 -8.00
C ASN A 100 8.69 -15.91 -6.91
N PHE A 101 7.96 -16.55 -5.98
CA PHE A 101 7.59 -15.90 -4.73
C PHE A 101 8.78 -15.78 -3.78
N ARG A 102 8.62 -14.92 -2.77
CA ARG A 102 9.73 -14.47 -1.95
C ARG A 102 9.67 -15.09 -0.55
N ILE A 103 10.38 -16.19 -0.38
CA ILE A 103 10.44 -17.05 0.81
C ILE A 103 10.51 -16.24 2.12
N ARG A 104 11.47 -15.30 2.23
CA ARG A 104 11.59 -14.42 3.42
C ARG A 104 10.29 -13.65 3.67
N VAL A 105 9.66 -13.87 4.82
CA VAL A 105 8.42 -13.21 5.22
C VAL A 105 8.68 -11.77 5.74
N ILE A 106 7.72 -10.87 5.55
CA ILE A 106 7.60 -9.63 6.34
C ILE A 106 6.47 -9.87 7.36
N PRO A 107 6.71 -9.76 8.67
CA PRO A 107 5.66 -10.03 9.64
C PRO A 107 4.58 -8.96 9.54
N VAL A 108 3.33 -9.37 9.74
CA VAL A 108 2.14 -8.52 9.60
C VAL A 108 1.28 -8.68 10.84
N LEU A 109 0.96 -7.57 11.49
CA LEU A 109 0.00 -7.59 12.59
C LEU A 109 -1.40 -7.82 11.99
N GLY A 110 -2.09 -8.90 12.36
CA GLY A 110 -3.37 -9.28 11.77
C GLY A 110 -4.41 -8.16 11.84
N THR A 111 -4.48 -7.44 12.97
CA THR A 111 -5.37 -6.29 13.15
C THR A 111 -5.08 -5.15 12.18
N MET A 112 -3.82 -4.90 11.81
CA MET A 112 -3.44 -3.88 10.81
C MET A 112 -3.98 -4.25 9.41
N SER A 113 -3.87 -5.52 9.01
CA SER A 113 -4.48 -6.01 7.76
C SER A 113 -6.00 -5.88 7.77
N THR A 114 -6.65 -6.27 8.88
CA THR A 114 -8.10 -6.12 9.06
C THR A 114 -8.54 -4.67 8.96
N LEU A 115 -7.85 -3.75 9.64
CA LEU A 115 -8.16 -2.32 9.58
C LEU A 115 -8.01 -1.74 8.17
N PHE A 116 -7.00 -2.17 7.41
CA PHE A 116 -6.84 -1.79 6.00
C PHE A 116 -8.03 -2.26 5.16
N GLY A 117 -8.44 -3.52 5.30
CA GLY A 117 -9.60 -4.07 4.59
C GLY A 117 -10.92 -3.39 4.96
N GLN A 118 -11.18 -3.22 6.26
CA GLN A 118 -12.39 -2.56 6.78
C GLN A 118 -12.50 -1.11 6.33
N SER A 119 -11.39 -0.37 6.30
CA SER A 119 -11.38 1.01 5.81
C SER A 119 -11.60 1.12 4.29
N ILE A 120 -11.12 0.15 3.50
CA ILE A 120 -11.46 0.07 2.07
C ILE A 120 -12.96 -0.18 1.91
N ALA A 121 -13.51 -1.18 2.63
CA ALA A 121 -14.93 -1.52 2.56
C ALA A 121 -15.82 -0.32 2.93
N ALA A 122 -15.55 0.33 4.06
CA ALA A 122 -16.27 1.52 4.49
C ALA A 122 -16.18 2.66 3.46
N TYR A 123 -15.00 2.93 2.90
CA TYR A 123 -14.83 3.97 1.87
C TYR A 123 -15.64 3.68 0.59
N VAL A 124 -15.61 2.43 0.11
CA VAL A 124 -16.34 2.01 -1.09
C VAL A 124 -17.86 2.05 -0.86
N LEU A 125 -18.34 1.52 0.27
CA LEU A 125 -19.76 1.58 0.63
C LEU A 125 -20.27 3.02 0.73
N CYS A 126 -19.48 3.93 1.31
CA CYS A 126 -19.83 5.34 1.39
C CYS A 126 -19.82 6.06 0.03
N ASP A 127 -18.91 5.73 -0.90
CA ASP A 127 -18.92 6.28 -2.27
C ASP A 127 -20.13 5.75 -3.08
N LEU A 128 -20.47 4.46 -2.94
CA LEU A 128 -21.64 3.84 -3.56
C LEU A 128 -22.97 4.40 -3.02
N ALA A 129 -23.05 4.67 -1.72
CA ALA A 129 -24.23 5.26 -1.08
C ALA A 129 -24.36 6.79 -1.27
N GLY A 130 -23.48 7.42 -2.07
CA GLY A 130 -23.48 8.87 -2.28
C GLY A 130 -23.07 9.71 -1.04
N LYS A 131 -22.56 9.06 0.02
CA LYS A 131 -22.10 9.69 1.27
C LYS A 131 -20.58 9.73 1.34
N LYS A 132 -19.96 10.29 0.29
CA LYS A 132 -18.52 10.22 0.05
C LYS A 132 -17.69 10.73 1.24
N ILE A 133 -16.82 9.86 1.76
CA ILE A 133 -15.85 10.24 2.79
C ILE A 133 -14.74 11.07 2.14
N ASN A 134 -14.60 12.32 2.55
CA ASN A 134 -13.47 13.17 2.16
C ASN A 134 -12.22 12.81 2.99
N PRO A 135 -11.16 12.22 2.41
CA PRO A 135 -10.02 11.78 3.18
C PRO A 135 -9.21 12.97 3.73
N ARG A 136 -8.79 12.87 4.99
CA ARG A 136 -7.98 13.92 5.64
C ARG A 136 -6.63 14.07 4.94
N LEU A 137 -6.07 15.28 4.97
CA LEU A 137 -4.69 15.52 4.53
C LEU A 137 -3.70 14.56 5.24
N PRO A 138 -2.68 14.04 4.52
CA PRO A 138 -1.62 13.24 5.12
C PRO A 138 -1.01 13.91 6.35
N ARG A 139 -0.64 13.14 7.39
CA ARG A 139 -0.05 13.68 8.64
C ARG A 139 1.05 14.73 8.39
N ASP A 140 1.99 14.46 7.49
CA ASP A 140 3.09 15.38 7.18
C ASP A 140 2.61 16.70 6.52
N GLN A 141 1.50 16.67 5.77
CA GLN A 141 0.89 17.87 5.18
C GLN A 141 0.05 18.64 6.21
N ARG A 142 -0.63 17.93 7.14
CA ARG A 142 -1.31 18.55 8.28
C ARG A 142 -0.35 19.31 9.18
N ASN A 143 0.81 18.72 9.51
CA ASN A 143 1.84 19.41 10.30
C ASN A 143 2.27 20.73 9.64
N LYS A 144 2.53 20.72 8.33
CA LYS A 144 2.88 21.94 7.56
C LYS A 144 1.75 22.96 7.48
N LEU A 145 0.49 22.51 7.49
CA LEU A 145 -0.67 23.40 7.53
C LEU A 145 -0.77 24.09 8.90
N TYR A 146 -0.67 23.34 9.99
CA TYR A 146 -0.71 23.91 11.34
C TYR A 146 0.44 24.89 11.60
N GLN A 147 1.65 24.60 11.09
CA GLN A 147 2.80 25.53 11.14
C GLN A 147 2.60 26.85 10.37
N LYS A 148 1.59 26.95 9.49
CA LYS A 148 1.23 28.19 8.78
C LYS A 148 0.04 28.93 9.40
N LEU A 149 -0.60 28.33 10.41
CA LEU A 149 -1.74 28.88 11.14
C LEU A 149 -1.33 29.38 12.54
N GLN A 150 -0.02 29.29 12.84
CA GLN A 150 0.66 29.87 14.00
C GLN A 150 1.48 31.07 13.51
#